data_AF-A0AAE0DSH2-F1
#
_entry.id   AF-A0AAE0DSH2-F1
#
_cell.length_a   1.000
_cell.length_b   1.000
_cell.length_c   1.000
_cell.angle_alpha   90.00
_cell.angle_beta   90.00
_cell.angle_gamma   90.00
#
_symmetry.space_group_name_H-M   'P 1'
#
loop_
_entity.id
_entity.type
_entity.pdbx_description
1 polymer ?
#
loop_
_entity_poly.entity_id
_entity_poly.type
_entity_poly.pdbx_seq_one_letter_code
_entity_poly.pdbx_strand_id
1 'polypeptide(L)'
;MKLIDHIQRLGVEHHFEEEINMQLERVSDWKWCETEDLFVNAHRFRLLRHNRWPTCTDTFNKFLNKDGNWKESISKDTLGMLSLYEASYLATQDEEMLLRAMEFTRTHLTQSMPFMAPEYRSANKEAAAMMEPYPKLFSSAGKILRLWDDLGTAREEEERGDVASSMACYMRENTISSEEEARKHVRQLIRSLWLDLNSHLTARAPAALPLSIINASLNLARTSQLVYQNGDDLTNTTYSVKEHTRMLFSDPISSEFLSPPKLAVL
;
A
#
# COMPACT_ATOMS: atom_id res chain seq x y z
N MET A 1 15.44 1.77 -6.34
CA MET A 1 14.67 0.58 -5.88
C MET A 1 13.96 0.79 -4.54
N LYS A 2 14.64 1.15 -3.43
CA LYS A 2 13.93 1.40 -2.14
C LYS A 2 12.89 2.53 -2.21
N LEU A 3 13.21 3.64 -2.88
CA LEU A 3 12.27 4.74 -3.07
C LEU A 3 11.03 4.32 -3.89
N ILE A 4 11.23 3.60 -4.99
CA ILE A 4 10.15 3.05 -5.82
C ILE A 4 9.24 2.15 -4.97
N ASP A 5 9.84 1.27 -4.17
CA ASP A 5 9.08 0.40 -3.26
C ASP A 5 8.24 1.19 -2.25
N HIS A 6 8.79 2.26 -1.67
CA HIS A 6 8.01 3.12 -0.76
C HIS A 6 6.86 3.83 -1.49
N ILE A 7 7.09 4.36 -2.69
CA ILE A 7 6.05 5.02 -3.50
C ILE A 7 4.91 4.04 -3.79
N GLN A 8 5.24 2.82 -4.23
CA GLN A 8 4.25 1.76 -4.51
C GLN A 8 3.52 1.29 -3.26
N ARG A 9 4.23 1.13 -2.13
CA ARG A 9 3.59 0.78 -0.85
C ARG A 9 2.67 1.88 -0.32
N LEU A 10 2.86 3.12 -0.73
CA LEU A 10 1.99 4.24 -0.41
C LEU A 10 0.79 4.35 -1.36
N GLY A 11 0.76 3.60 -2.48
CA GLY A 11 -0.34 3.60 -3.45
C GLY A 11 -0.41 4.88 -4.29
N VAL A 12 0.71 5.59 -4.46
CA VAL A 12 0.79 6.87 -5.20
C VAL A 12 1.65 6.80 -6.45
N GLU A 13 1.96 5.59 -6.91
CA GLU A 13 2.83 5.32 -8.08
C GLU A 13 2.29 5.85 -9.40
N HIS A 14 0.97 5.97 -9.54
CA HIS A 14 0.31 6.49 -10.75
C HIS A 14 0.71 7.95 -11.08
N HIS A 15 1.24 8.70 -10.10
CA HIS A 15 1.79 10.04 -10.33
C HIS A 15 3.23 10.06 -10.86
N PHE A 16 3.93 8.93 -10.81
CA PHE A 16 5.36 8.82 -11.10
C PHE A 16 5.65 7.69 -12.10
N GLU A 17 4.67 7.29 -12.91
CA GLU A 17 4.81 6.12 -13.79
C GLU A 17 6.00 6.25 -14.75
N GLU A 18 6.20 7.44 -15.34
CA GLU A 18 7.32 7.71 -16.25
C GLU A 18 8.67 7.62 -15.52
N GLU A 19 8.80 8.25 -14.35
CA GLU A 19 10.02 8.22 -13.56
C GLU A 19 10.35 6.82 -13.05
N ILE A 20 9.33 6.09 -12.60
CA ILE A 20 9.45 4.70 -12.15
C ILE A 20 9.94 3.84 -13.31
N ASN A 21 9.30 3.90 -14.47
CA ASN A 21 9.67 3.11 -15.65
C ASN A 21 11.10 3.42 -16.12
N MET A 22 11.48 4.69 -16.16
CA MET A 22 12.85 5.09 -16.52
C MET A 22 13.90 4.52 -15.55
N GLN A 23 13.61 4.49 -14.25
CA GLN A 23 14.54 3.89 -13.28
C GLN A 23 14.55 2.36 -13.36
N LEU A 24 13.42 1.72 -13.65
CA LEU A 24 13.32 0.27 -13.79
C LEU A 24 14.05 -0.24 -15.04
N GLU A 25 14.01 0.50 -16.14
CA GLU A 25 14.77 0.20 -17.35
C GLU A 25 16.27 0.08 -17.05
N ARG A 26 16.83 1.02 -16.28
CA ARG A 26 18.25 1.03 -15.88
C ARG A 26 18.63 -0.17 -15.02
N VAL A 27 17.70 -0.70 -14.25
CA VAL A 27 17.90 -1.90 -13.42
C VAL A 27 17.33 -3.15 -14.06
N SER A 28 16.92 -3.13 -15.32
CA SER A 28 16.50 -4.34 -16.05
C SER A 28 17.69 -5.13 -16.62
N ASP A 29 18.87 -4.50 -16.72
CA ASP A 29 20.08 -5.13 -17.28
C ASP A 29 20.50 -6.38 -16.49
N TRP A 30 20.50 -7.52 -17.17
CA TRP A 30 20.83 -8.85 -16.63
C TRP A 30 22.23 -8.93 -16.03
N LYS A 31 23.15 -8.01 -16.36
CA LYS A 31 24.48 -7.93 -15.71
C LYS A 31 24.41 -7.71 -14.19
N TRP A 32 23.33 -7.11 -13.69
CA TRP A 32 23.11 -6.95 -12.25
C TRP A 32 22.67 -8.26 -11.54
N CYS A 33 22.51 -9.37 -12.28
CA CYS A 33 22.27 -10.70 -11.73
C CYS A 33 23.54 -11.36 -11.14
N GLU A 34 24.66 -10.67 -11.05
CA GLU A 34 25.90 -11.19 -10.44
C GLU A 34 25.93 -11.06 -8.90
N THR A 35 25.01 -10.31 -8.29
CA THR A 35 25.00 -10.16 -6.83
C THR A 35 24.56 -11.45 -6.12
N GLU A 36 25.30 -11.84 -5.08
CA GLU A 36 25.02 -12.97 -4.18
C GLU A 36 24.07 -12.59 -3.02
N ASP A 37 23.55 -11.36 -3.02
CA ASP A 37 22.65 -10.85 -1.99
C ASP A 37 21.18 -11.22 -2.31
N LEU A 38 20.55 -12.02 -1.44
CA LEU A 38 19.18 -12.49 -1.63
C LEU A 38 18.17 -11.34 -1.63
N PHE A 39 18.31 -10.39 -0.68
CA PHE A 39 17.46 -9.21 -0.58
C PHE A 39 17.47 -8.42 -1.89
N VAL A 40 18.65 -8.13 -2.46
CA VAL A 40 18.75 -7.37 -3.70
C VAL A 40 18.11 -8.10 -4.88
N ASN A 41 18.34 -9.40 -5.03
CA ASN A 41 17.76 -10.18 -6.14
C ASN A 41 16.24 -10.27 -6.02
N ALA A 42 15.72 -10.62 -4.84
CA ALA A 42 14.29 -10.77 -4.61
C ALA A 42 13.53 -9.44 -4.72
N HIS A 43 14.07 -8.37 -4.13
CA HIS A 43 13.48 -7.04 -4.19
C HIS A 43 13.42 -6.51 -5.62
N ARG A 44 14.49 -6.71 -6.39
CA ARG A 44 14.53 -6.34 -7.82
C ARG A 44 13.55 -7.15 -8.65
N PHE A 45 13.54 -8.48 -8.48
CA PHE A 45 12.60 -9.37 -9.17
C PHE A 45 11.16 -8.90 -8.95
N ARG A 46 10.79 -8.64 -7.69
CA ARG A 46 9.45 -8.16 -7.31
C ARG A 46 9.12 -6.84 -7.99
N LEU A 47 10.00 -5.84 -7.90
CA LEU A 47 9.76 -4.51 -8.49
C LEU A 47 9.63 -4.58 -10.01
N LEU A 48 10.52 -5.31 -10.71
CA LEU A 48 10.43 -5.44 -12.16
C LEU A 48 9.12 -6.12 -12.57
N ARG A 49 8.78 -7.25 -11.96
CA ARG A 49 7.58 -8.00 -12.31
C ARG A 49 6.30 -7.25 -11.99
N HIS A 50 6.23 -6.56 -10.86
CA HIS A 50 5.06 -5.75 -10.49
C HIS A 50 4.79 -4.63 -11.51
N ASN A 51 5.85 -4.09 -12.12
CA ASN A 51 5.76 -3.09 -13.19
C ASN A 51 5.78 -3.70 -14.60
N ARG A 52 5.46 -4.98 -14.73
CA ARG A 52 5.34 -5.71 -16.02
C ARG A 52 6.63 -5.77 -16.84
N TRP A 53 7.79 -5.54 -16.23
CA TRP A 53 9.07 -5.77 -16.87
C TRP A 53 9.37 -7.28 -16.92
N PRO A 54 10.02 -7.76 -18.01
CA PRO A 54 10.40 -9.16 -18.10
C PRO A 54 11.31 -9.59 -16.94
N THR A 55 10.99 -10.71 -16.30
CA THR A 55 11.80 -11.32 -15.25
C THR A 55 11.91 -12.82 -15.49
N CYS A 56 12.97 -13.44 -14.95
CA CYS A 56 13.19 -14.87 -15.02
C CYS A 56 13.53 -15.40 -13.63
N THR A 57 12.90 -16.51 -13.23
CA THR A 57 13.15 -17.18 -11.94
C THR A 57 14.57 -17.72 -11.83
N ASP A 58 15.28 -17.92 -12.95
CA ASP A 58 16.67 -18.39 -12.96
C ASP A 58 17.63 -17.48 -12.20
N THR A 59 17.26 -16.21 -11.98
CA THR A 59 18.01 -15.32 -11.09
C THR A 59 18.18 -15.88 -9.68
N PHE A 60 17.33 -16.83 -9.27
CA PHE A 60 17.39 -17.48 -7.97
C PHE A 60 18.16 -18.81 -7.95
N ASN A 61 18.58 -19.35 -9.09
CA ASN A 61 19.29 -20.64 -9.17
C ASN A 61 20.56 -20.68 -8.29
N LYS A 62 21.23 -19.53 -8.13
CA LYS A 62 22.41 -19.41 -7.26
C LYS A 62 22.12 -19.63 -5.78
N PHE A 63 20.87 -19.46 -5.34
CA PHE A 63 20.44 -19.70 -3.96
C PHE A 63 19.96 -21.15 -3.73
N LEU A 64 20.00 -21.99 -4.76
CA LEU A 64 19.68 -23.40 -4.69
C LEU A 64 20.94 -24.25 -4.49
N ASN A 65 20.80 -25.38 -3.80
CA ASN A 65 21.82 -26.39 -3.68
C ASN A 65 21.86 -27.27 -4.94
N LYS A 66 22.77 -28.26 -4.97
CA LYS A 66 22.93 -29.17 -6.12
C LYS A 66 21.69 -30.02 -6.41
N ASP A 67 20.82 -30.20 -5.43
CA ASP A 67 19.58 -30.96 -5.53
C ASP A 67 18.39 -30.09 -5.99
N GLY A 68 18.61 -28.79 -6.22
CA GLY A 68 17.57 -27.84 -6.61
C GLY A 68 16.73 -27.31 -5.44
N ASN A 69 17.13 -27.55 -4.19
CA ASN A 69 16.46 -27.05 -2.99
C ASN A 69 17.10 -25.75 -2.51
N TRP A 70 16.30 -24.86 -1.89
CA TRP A 70 16.81 -23.62 -1.29
C TRP A 70 17.91 -23.92 -0.27
N LYS A 71 19.06 -23.24 -0.40
CA LYS A 71 20.18 -23.40 0.52
C LYS A 71 19.77 -22.95 1.91
N GLU A 72 19.89 -23.84 2.90
CA GLU A 72 19.62 -23.51 4.30
C GLU A 72 20.43 -22.30 4.79
N SER A 73 21.61 -22.02 4.21
CA SER A 73 22.41 -20.85 4.58
C SER A 73 21.70 -19.51 4.40
N ILE A 74 20.74 -19.40 3.47
CA ILE A 74 20.01 -18.14 3.22
C ILE A 74 18.96 -17.85 4.28
N SER A 75 18.56 -18.84 5.10
CA SER A 75 17.56 -18.65 6.16
C SER A 75 18.03 -17.69 7.27
N LYS A 76 19.34 -17.40 7.32
CA LYS A 76 19.96 -16.42 8.21
C LYS A 76 19.74 -14.97 7.78
N ASP A 77 19.43 -14.73 6.50
CA ASP A 77 19.15 -13.40 5.98
C ASP A 77 17.65 -13.09 6.09
N THR A 78 17.21 -12.61 7.25
CA THR A 78 15.79 -12.31 7.50
C THR A 78 15.20 -11.33 6.49
N LEU A 79 15.97 -10.32 6.06
CA LEU A 79 15.50 -9.33 5.09
C LEU A 79 15.39 -9.95 3.70
N GLY A 80 16.38 -10.74 3.28
CA GLY A 80 16.31 -11.51 2.04
C GLY A 80 15.15 -12.49 2.02
N MET A 81 14.89 -13.16 3.14
CA MET A 81 13.76 -14.09 3.30
C MET A 81 12.42 -13.38 3.20
N LEU A 82 12.27 -12.20 3.81
CA LEU A 82 11.06 -11.40 3.69
C LEU A 82 10.85 -10.91 2.25
N SER A 83 11.89 -10.41 1.59
CA SER A 83 11.79 -9.98 0.19
C SER A 83 11.50 -11.13 -0.76
N LEU A 84 12.06 -12.32 -0.53
CA LEU A 84 11.77 -13.52 -1.32
C LEU A 84 10.33 -14.01 -1.08
N TYR A 85 9.84 -13.94 0.16
CA TYR A 85 8.44 -14.22 0.49
C TYR A 85 7.50 -13.29 -0.29
N GLU A 86 7.73 -11.98 -0.26
CA GLU A 86 6.92 -11.02 -1.02
C GLU A 86 7.01 -11.24 -2.54
N ALA A 87 8.20 -11.53 -3.06
CA ALA A 87 8.41 -11.82 -4.49
C ALA A 87 7.66 -13.08 -4.94
N SER A 88 7.56 -14.09 -4.06
CA SER A 88 6.91 -15.37 -4.37
C SER A 88 5.40 -15.27 -4.66
N TYR A 89 4.73 -14.20 -4.18
CA TYR A 89 3.33 -13.93 -4.48
C TYR A 89 3.08 -13.48 -5.93
N LEU A 90 4.13 -13.12 -6.67
CA LEU A 90 4.06 -12.76 -8.09
C LEU A 90 4.33 -13.95 -9.02
N ALA A 91 4.17 -15.18 -8.52
CA ALA A 91 4.30 -16.39 -9.33
C ALA A 91 3.21 -16.46 -10.43
N THR A 92 3.60 -16.86 -11.63
CA THR A 92 2.68 -17.19 -12.71
C THR A 92 2.50 -18.70 -12.82
N GLN A 93 1.60 -19.13 -13.72
CA GLN A 93 1.44 -20.55 -14.06
C GLN A 93 2.82 -21.12 -14.47
N ASP A 94 3.12 -22.33 -14.01
CA ASP A 94 4.35 -23.09 -14.26
C ASP A 94 5.64 -22.62 -13.56
N GLU A 95 5.56 -21.66 -12.62
CA GLU A 95 6.72 -21.22 -11.82
C GLU A 95 6.81 -21.91 -10.44
N GLU A 96 6.98 -23.23 -10.44
CA GLU A 96 7.03 -24.05 -9.21
C GLU A 96 8.12 -23.58 -8.23
N MET A 97 9.22 -23.01 -8.73
CA MET A 97 10.30 -22.46 -7.91
C MET A 97 9.81 -21.41 -6.92
N LEU A 98 8.91 -20.50 -7.34
CA LEU A 98 8.39 -19.44 -6.47
C LEU A 98 7.39 -19.99 -5.46
N LEU A 99 6.61 -21.02 -5.82
CA LEU A 99 5.75 -21.72 -4.85
C LEU A 99 6.58 -22.39 -3.76
N ARG A 100 7.67 -23.07 -4.13
CA ARG A 100 8.64 -23.63 -3.17
C ARG A 100 9.34 -22.53 -2.35
N ALA A 101 9.62 -21.38 -2.95
CA ALA A 101 10.17 -20.22 -2.25
C ALA A 101 9.21 -19.70 -1.16
N MET A 102 7.92 -19.62 -1.47
CA MET A 102 6.88 -19.20 -0.53
C MET A 102 6.83 -20.12 0.69
N GLU A 103 6.84 -21.44 0.46
CA GLU A 103 6.81 -22.42 1.56
C GLU A 103 8.09 -22.37 2.42
N PHE A 104 9.25 -22.33 1.76
CA PHE A 104 10.55 -22.21 2.42
C PHE A 104 10.63 -20.95 3.29
N THR A 105 10.33 -19.78 2.70
CA THR A 105 10.39 -18.49 3.40
C THR A 105 9.40 -18.40 4.54
N ARG A 106 8.15 -18.81 4.34
CA ARG A 106 7.13 -18.84 5.40
C ARG A 106 7.58 -19.67 6.61
N THR A 107 8.17 -20.83 6.36
CA THR A 107 8.62 -21.75 7.41
C THR A 107 9.74 -21.12 8.24
N HIS A 108 10.79 -20.62 7.61
CA HIS A 108 11.93 -20.03 8.32
C HIS A 108 11.61 -18.68 8.97
N LEU A 109 10.81 -17.83 8.31
CA LEU A 109 10.34 -16.58 8.90
C LEU A 109 9.54 -16.86 10.18
N THR A 110 8.64 -17.85 10.14
CA THR A 110 7.86 -18.29 11.32
C THR A 110 8.77 -18.84 12.42
N GLN A 111 9.77 -19.66 12.07
CA GLN A 111 10.75 -20.20 13.03
C GLN A 111 11.66 -19.13 13.63
N SER A 112 11.91 -18.03 12.92
CA SER A 112 12.69 -16.90 13.44
C SER A 112 11.89 -15.98 14.37
N MET A 113 10.55 -16.03 14.32
CA MET A 113 9.68 -15.19 15.15
C MET A 113 9.96 -15.27 16.66
N PRO A 114 10.29 -16.43 17.28
CA PRO A 114 10.65 -16.53 18.69
C PRO A 114 12.00 -15.91 19.07
N PHE A 115 12.83 -15.54 18.09
CA PHE A 115 14.16 -14.96 18.31
C PHE A 115 14.27 -13.47 17.97
N MET A 116 13.25 -12.87 17.35
CA MET A 116 13.17 -11.41 17.15
C MET A 116 13.20 -10.63 18.47
N ALA A 117 13.49 -9.33 18.46
CA ALA A 117 13.41 -8.53 19.69
C ALA A 117 11.98 -8.57 20.28
N PRO A 118 11.81 -8.53 21.62
CA PRO A 118 10.51 -8.68 22.28
C PRO A 118 9.43 -7.74 21.72
N GLU A 119 9.83 -6.53 21.32
CA GLU A 119 8.95 -5.50 20.78
C GLU A 119 8.26 -5.94 19.47
N TYR A 120 8.96 -6.68 18.61
CA TYR A 120 8.39 -7.23 17.38
C TYR A 120 7.55 -8.49 17.63
N ARG A 121 7.89 -9.26 18.68
CA ARG A 121 7.19 -10.51 19.01
C ARG A 121 5.81 -10.25 19.63
N SER A 122 5.71 -9.27 20.53
CA SER A 122 4.43 -8.84 21.10
C SER A 122 3.56 -8.19 20.03
N ALA A 123 4.12 -7.29 19.23
CA ALA A 123 3.41 -6.62 18.14
C ALA A 123 2.76 -7.62 17.15
N ASN A 124 3.46 -8.71 16.79
CA ASN A 124 2.92 -9.69 15.84
C ASN A 124 1.78 -10.55 16.43
N LYS A 125 1.89 -11.00 17.68
CA LYS A 125 0.80 -11.79 18.33
C LYS A 125 -0.44 -10.92 18.57
N GLU A 126 -0.22 -9.69 19.03
CA GLU A 126 -1.29 -8.72 19.23
C GLU A 126 -1.95 -8.34 17.91
N ALA A 127 -1.16 -8.05 16.87
CA ALA A 127 -1.70 -7.77 15.53
C ALA A 127 -2.49 -8.95 14.97
N ALA A 128 -1.99 -10.19 15.08
CA ALA A 128 -2.72 -11.37 14.61
C ALA A 128 -4.04 -11.59 15.37
N ALA A 129 -4.03 -11.44 16.70
CA ALA A 129 -5.25 -11.53 17.51
C ALA A 129 -6.23 -10.39 17.21
N MET A 130 -5.73 -9.20 16.85
CA MET A 130 -6.58 -8.09 16.42
C MET A 130 -7.26 -8.37 15.08
N MET A 131 -6.72 -9.23 14.24
CA MET A 131 -7.32 -9.56 12.93
C MET A 131 -8.49 -10.56 13.02
N GLU A 132 -8.79 -11.12 14.18
CA GLU A 132 -9.83 -12.14 14.35
C GLU A 132 -10.83 -11.81 15.48
N PRO A 133 -12.09 -11.44 15.17
CA PRO A 133 -12.63 -11.23 13.81
C PRO A 133 -12.04 -9.96 13.18
N TYR A 134 -12.01 -9.91 11.84
CA TYR A 134 -11.46 -8.77 11.09
C TYR A 134 -12.02 -7.43 11.60
N PRO A 135 -11.16 -6.50 12.07
CA PRO A 135 -11.61 -5.26 12.68
C PRO A 135 -12.53 -4.45 11.79
N LYS A 136 -13.67 -4.04 12.37
CA LYS A 136 -14.58 -3.08 11.72
C LYS A 136 -13.85 -1.79 11.33
N LEU A 137 -12.87 -1.36 12.14
CA LEU A 137 -12.01 -0.23 11.85
C LEU A 137 -11.35 -0.32 10.46
N PHE A 138 -10.69 -1.45 10.15
CA PHE A 138 -10.06 -1.65 8.85
C PHE A 138 -11.08 -1.75 7.73
N SER A 139 -12.23 -2.39 7.99
CA SER A 139 -13.33 -2.46 7.02
C SER A 139 -13.87 -1.07 6.68
N SER A 140 -14.05 -0.20 7.67
CA SER A 140 -14.53 1.17 7.46
C SER A 140 -13.53 2.00 6.68
N ALA A 141 -12.25 1.95 7.04
CA ALA A 141 -11.20 2.66 6.31
C ALA A 141 -11.06 2.17 4.85
N GLY A 142 -11.08 0.86 4.63
CA GLY A 142 -11.03 0.26 3.29
C GLY A 142 -12.26 0.60 2.43
N LYS A 143 -13.45 0.65 3.03
CA LYS A 143 -14.66 1.10 2.33
C LYS A 143 -14.60 2.58 1.98
N ILE A 144 -14.11 3.44 2.88
CA ILE A 144 -13.92 4.86 2.57
C ILE A 144 -12.97 5.02 1.39
N LEU A 145 -11.85 4.29 1.37
CA LEU A 145 -10.90 4.28 0.25
C LEU A 145 -11.60 3.90 -1.05
N ARG A 146 -12.29 2.75 -1.08
CA ARG A 146 -12.98 2.24 -2.27
C ARG A 146 -14.03 3.24 -2.79
N LEU A 147 -14.84 3.82 -1.92
CA LEU A 147 -15.88 4.76 -2.34
C LEU A 147 -15.30 6.08 -2.85
N TRP A 148 -14.17 6.54 -2.30
CA TRP A 148 -13.47 7.72 -2.81
C TRP A 148 -12.83 7.45 -4.16
N ASP A 149 -12.16 6.31 -4.33
CA ASP A 149 -11.60 5.83 -5.60
C ASP A 149 -12.68 5.86 -6.69
N ASP A 150 -13.76 5.10 -6.51
CA ASP A 150 -14.88 5.04 -7.45
C ASP A 150 -15.49 6.44 -7.77
N LEU A 151 -15.58 7.34 -6.79
CA LEU A 151 -16.08 8.71 -7.03
C LEU A 151 -15.14 9.55 -7.91
N GLY A 152 -13.83 9.39 -7.68
CA GLY A 152 -12.77 10.15 -8.33
C GLY A 152 -12.43 9.64 -9.73
N THR A 153 -12.60 8.35 -10.00
CA THR A 153 -12.15 7.67 -11.23
C THR A 153 -13.28 7.18 -12.14
N ALA A 154 -14.55 7.30 -11.75
CA ALA A 154 -15.67 6.68 -12.49
C ALA A 154 -15.70 6.94 -14.00
N ARG A 155 -15.37 8.16 -14.46
CA ARG A 155 -15.35 8.47 -15.90
C ARG A 155 -14.24 7.73 -16.62
N GLU A 156 -13.04 7.72 -16.03
CA GLU A 156 -11.88 7.03 -16.58
C GLU A 156 -12.09 5.51 -16.60
N GLU A 157 -12.73 4.98 -15.55
CA GLU A 157 -13.10 3.55 -15.46
C GLU A 157 -14.12 3.15 -16.53
N GLU A 158 -15.13 3.99 -16.79
CA GLU A 158 -16.11 3.75 -17.85
C GLU A 158 -15.47 3.74 -19.24
N GLU A 159 -14.56 4.69 -19.51
CA GLU A 159 -13.82 4.76 -20.78
C GLU A 159 -12.90 3.55 -20.99
N ARG A 160 -12.27 3.04 -19.92
CA ARG A 160 -11.44 1.82 -19.96
C ARG A 160 -12.27 0.54 -20.11
N GLY A 161 -13.57 0.58 -19.85
CA GLY A 161 -14.45 -0.60 -19.84
C GLY A 161 -14.25 -1.49 -18.62
N ASP A 162 -13.88 -0.89 -17.48
CA ASP A 162 -13.63 -1.60 -16.23
C ASP A 162 -14.94 -2.18 -15.63
N VAL A 163 -14.80 -3.01 -14.59
CA VAL A 163 -15.94 -3.55 -13.84
C VAL A 163 -16.77 -2.40 -13.24
N ALA A 164 -18.09 -2.57 -13.20
CA ALA A 164 -19.01 -1.54 -12.72
C ALA A 164 -18.63 -1.02 -11.31
N SER A 165 -18.39 0.30 -11.21
CA SER A 165 -18.13 1.01 -9.95
C SER A 165 -19.30 0.91 -8.97
N SER A 166 -19.08 1.24 -7.69
CA SER A 166 -20.15 1.28 -6.69
C SER A 166 -21.30 2.22 -7.09
N MET A 167 -21.02 3.31 -7.81
CA MET A 167 -22.05 4.19 -8.36
C MET A 167 -22.88 3.50 -9.44
N ALA A 168 -22.23 2.85 -10.41
CA ALA A 168 -22.91 2.12 -11.48
C ALA A 168 -23.77 0.97 -10.93
N CYS A 169 -23.29 0.28 -9.91
CA CYS A 169 -24.05 -0.75 -9.20
C CYS A 169 -25.28 -0.15 -8.49
N TYR A 170 -25.09 0.93 -7.73
CA TYR A 170 -26.18 1.61 -7.02
C TYR A 170 -27.28 2.11 -7.97
N MET A 171 -26.89 2.76 -9.07
CA MET A 171 -27.81 3.25 -10.10
C MET A 171 -28.64 2.13 -10.71
N ARG A 172 -28.00 0.99 -11.03
CA ARG A 172 -28.66 -0.18 -11.59
C ARG A 172 -29.63 -0.84 -10.62
N GLU A 173 -29.20 -1.08 -9.39
CA GLU A 173 -29.99 -1.75 -8.36
C GLU A 173 -31.22 -0.95 -7.93
N ASN A 174 -31.11 0.38 -7.93
CA ASN A 174 -32.17 1.29 -7.47
C ASN A 174 -32.94 1.94 -8.64
N THR A 175 -32.65 1.54 -9.89
CA THR A 175 -33.25 2.12 -11.10
C THR A 175 -33.13 3.66 -11.17
N ILE A 176 -32.02 4.20 -10.68
CA ILE A 176 -31.70 5.63 -10.68
C ILE A 176 -30.91 5.96 -11.95
N SER A 177 -31.37 6.96 -12.70
CA SER A 177 -30.68 7.44 -13.91
C SER A 177 -29.76 8.65 -13.65
N SER A 178 -29.85 9.26 -12.47
CA SER A 178 -29.08 10.46 -12.10
C SER A 178 -27.74 10.08 -11.46
N GLU A 179 -26.64 10.37 -12.16
CA GLU A 179 -25.28 10.23 -11.63
C GLU A 179 -25.09 11.09 -10.36
N GLU A 180 -25.65 12.29 -10.33
CA GLU A 180 -25.55 13.19 -9.18
C GLU A 180 -26.22 12.61 -7.92
N GLU A 181 -27.35 11.92 -8.10
CA GLU A 181 -28.04 11.25 -6.99
C GLU A 181 -27.21 10.08 -6.45
N ALA A 182 -26.57 9.32 -7.34
CA ALA A 182 -25.63 8.26 -6.97
C ALA A 182 -24.39 8.81 -6.24
N ARG A 183 -23.77 9.88 -6.75
CA ARG A 183 -22.64 10.57 -6.11
C ARG A 183 -23.02 11.06 -4.72
N LYS A 184 -24.18 11.70 -4.58
CA LYS A 184 -24.71 12.16 -3.29
C LYS A 184 -24.91 11.00 -2.32
N HIS A 185 -25.46 9.87 -2.77
CA HIS A 185 -25.63 8.69 -1.94
C HIS A 185 -24.28 8.11 -1.48
N VAL A 186 -23.31 7.95 -2.37
CA VAL A 186 -21.97 7.46 -2.02
C VAL A 186 -21.28 8.40 -1.01
N ARG A 187 -21.39 9.72 -1.17
CA ARG A 187 -20.90 10.69 -0.18
C ARG A 187 -21.57 10.52 1.19
N GLN A 188 -22.86 10.20 1.24
CA GLN A 188 -23.56 9.90 2.50
C GLN A 188 -23.04 8.61 3.15
N LEU A 189 -22.77 7.56 2.36
CA LEU A 189 -22.15 6.34 2.85
C LEU A 189 -20.75 6.61 3.42
N ILE A 190 -19.92 7.38 2.72
CA ILE A 190 -18.60 7.82 3.19
C ILE A 190 -18.74 8.56 4.53
N ARG A 191 -19.69 9.49 4.64
CA ARG A 191 -19.95 10.22 5.89
C ARG A 191 -20.33 9.28 7.03
N SER A 192 -21.19 8.28 6.78
CA SER A 192 -21.57 7.27 7.79
C SER A 192 -20.35 6.46 8.23
N LEU A 193 -19.52 6.01 7.29
CA LEU A 193 -18.31 5.25 7.59
C LEU A 193 -17.29 6.07 8.40
N TRP A 194 -17.20 7.37 8.15
CA TRP A 194 -16.39 8.29 8.95
C TRP A 194 -16.86 8.36 10.41
N LEU A 195 -18.18 8.36 10.66
CA LEU A 195 -18.72 8.33 12.02
C LEU A 195 -18.34 7.03 12.73
N ASP A 196 -18.45 5.89 12.04
CA ASP A 196 -18.03 4.59 12.57
C ASP A 196 -16.52 4.58 12.86
N LEU A 197 -15.70 5.07 11.93
CA LEU A 197 -14.24 5.12 12.07
C LEU A 197 -13.83 6.02 13.24
N ASN A 198 -14.44 7.19 13.37
CA ASN A 198 -14.19 8.13 14.46
C ASN A 198 -14.65 7.59 15.82
N SER A 199 -15.68 6.74 15.86
CA SER A 199 -16.14 6.13 17.12
C SER A 199 -15.02 5.35 17.83
N HIS A 200 -14.09 4.76 17.07
CA HIS A 200 -12.95 4.02 17.63
C HIS A 200 -11.98 4.90 18.42
N LEU A 201 -11.89 6.21 18.15
CA LEU A 201 -11.08 7.15 18.96
C LEU A 201 -11.63 7.33 20.37
N THR A 202 -12.93 7.07 20.56
CA THR A 202 -13.62 7.22 21.84
C THR A 202 -13.77 5.89 22.60
N ALA A 203 -13.39 4.78 21.96
CA ALA A 203 -13.47 3.46 22.56
C ALA A 203 -12.57 3.35 23.80
N ARG A 204 -13.08 2.70 24.85
CA ARG A 204 -12.35 2.47 26.10
C ARG A 204 -12.03 0.98 26.27
N ALA A 205 -11.05 0.68 27.11
CA ALA A 205 -10.69 -0.70 27.46
C ALA A 205 -11.92 -1.48 27.98
N PRO A 206 -12.06 -2.77 27.64
CA PRO A 206 -11.11 -3.60 26.89
C PRO A 206 -11.28 -3.57 25.36
N ALA A 207 -12.25 -2.81 24.83
CA ALA A 207 -12.54 -2.75 23.39
C ALA A 207 -11.65 -1.75 22.60
N ALA A 208 -10.77 -1.02 23.30
CA ALA A 208 -9.89 -0.03 22.68
C ALA A 208 -8.75 -0.71 21.91
N LEU A 209 -8.64 -0.38 20.63
CA LEU A 209 -7.50 -0.74 19.81
C LEU A 209 -6.31 0.19 20.10
N PRO A 210 -5.06 -0.24 19.86
CA PRO A 210 -3.90 0.64 19.93
C PRO A 210 -4.08 1.89 19.06
N LEU A 211 -3.69 3.04 19.59
CA LEU A 211 -3.84 4.33 18.90
C LEU A 211 -3.07 4.37 17.57
N SER A 212 -1.95 3.67 17.45
CA SER A 212 -1.20 3.53 16.20
C SER A 212 -2.03 2.89 15.08
N ILE A 213 -2.82 1.86 15.42
CA ILE A 213 -3.70 1.15 14.48
C ILE A 213 -4.89 2.02 14.08
N ILE A 214 -5.48 2.72 15.05
CA ILE A 214 -6.55 3.68 14.81
C ILE A 214 -6.04 4.80 13.87
N ASN A 215 -4.86 5.36 14.16
CA ASN A 215 -4.24 6.40 13.35
C ASN A 215 -3.87 5.93 11.95
N ALA A 216 -3.36 4.70 11.79
CA ALA A 216 -3.08 4.14 10.48
C ALA A 216 -4.35 4.06 9.62
N SER A 217 -5.46 3.61 10.21
CA SER A 217 -6.76 3.51 9.52
C SER A 217 -7.37 4.88 9.20
N LEU A 218 -7.28 5.83 10.14
CA LEU A 218 -7.68 7.22 9.91
C LEU A 218 -6.86 7.87 8.80
N ASN A 219 -5.54 7.65 8.80
CA ASN A 219 -4.66 8.21 7.78
C ASN A 219 -4.93 7.59 6.41
N LEU A 220 -5.22 6.29 6.32
CA LEU A 220 -5.65 5.67 5.07
C LEU A 220 -6.91 6.36 4.51
N ALA A 221 -7.93 6.57 5.33
CA ALA A 221 -9.17 7.25 4.94
C ALA A 221 -8.96 8.74 4.58
N ARG A 222 -8.05 9.44 5.28
CA ARG A 222 -7.68 10.83 4.95
C ARG A 222 -6.93 10.91 3.64
N THR A 223 -5.96 10.02 3.43
CA THR A 223 -5.17 9.97 2.21
C THR A 223 -6.06 9.63 1.01
N SER A 224 -6.97 8.67 1.12
CA SER A 224 -7.90 8.36 0.04
C SER A 224 -8.76 9.58 -0.33
N GLN A 225 -9.29 10.27 0.68
CA GLN A 225 -10.03 11.50 0.45
C GLN A 225 -9.16 12.55 -0.23
N LEU A 226 -7.94 12.78 0.24
CA LEU A 226 -7.02 13.73 -0.38
C LEU A 226 -6.71 13.41 -1.84
N VAL A 227 -6.51 12.12 -2.14
CA VAL A 227 -6.11 11.64 -3.47
C VAL A 227 -7.26 11.77 -4.48
N TYR A 228 -8.48 11.40 -4.08
CA TYR A 228 -9.62 11.27 -5.00
C TYR A 228 -10.68 12.36 -4.89
N GLN A 229 -10.63 13.24 -3.88
CA GLN A 229 -11.57 14.35 -3.74
C GLN A 229 -11.25 15.45 -4.76
N ASN A 230 -11.73 15.24 -5.99
CA ASN A 230 -11.63 16.20 -7.08
C ASN A 230 -12.82 17.16 -7.05
N GLY A 231 -12.57 18.42 -6.69
CA GLY A 231 -13.30 19.65 -7.10
C GLY A 231 -14.79 19.83 -6.80
N ASP A 232 -15.56 18.77 -6.55
CA ASP A 232 -17.03 18.83 -6.66
C ASP A 232 -17.76 19.18 -5.37
N ASP A 233 -17.08 19.46 -4.26
CA ASP A 233 -17.75 19.94 -3.04
C ASP A 233 -16.95 21.02 -2.27
N LEU A 234 -17.51 22.23 -2.30
CA LEU A 234 -17.43 23.30 -1.28
C LEU A 234 -16.09 24.00 -0.98
N THR A 235 -14.95 23.54 -1.48
CA THR A 235 -13.69 24.29 -1.37
C THR A 235 -12.96 24.32 -2.70
N ASN A 236 -12.95 25.50 -3.33
CA ASN A 236 -12.28 25.81 -4.59
C ASN A 236 -10.73 25.80 -4.47
N THR A 237 -10.18 24.95 -3.60
CA THR A 237 -8.81 25.04 -3.07
C THR A 237 -8.15 23.67 -2.84
N THR A 238 -8.67 22.56 -3.36
CA THR A 238 -7.96 21.27 -3.24
C THR A 238 -6.84 21.21 -4.27
N TYR A 239 -5.60 21.39 -3.79
CA TYR A 239 -4.40 21.10 -4.56
C TYR A 239 -4.42 19.63 -5.02
N SER A 240 -4.00 19.38 -6.25
CA SER A 240 -3.76 18.02 -6.75
C SER A 240 -2.72 17.30 -5.89
N VAL A 241 -2.70 15.96 -5.94
CA VAL A 241 -1.64 15.18 -5.26
C VAL A 241 -0.24 15.58 -5.76
N LYS A 242 -0.12 15.95 -7.04
CA LYS A 242 1.11 16.47 -7.64
C LYS A 242 1.57 17.76 -6.96
N GLU A 243 0.66 18.69 -6.70
CA GLU A 243 0.95 19.94 -5.99
C GLU A 243 1.31 19.69 -4.52
N HIS A 244 0.56 18.82 -3.83
CA HIS A 244 0.92 18.42 -2.46
C HIS A 244 2.31 17.79 -2.38
N THR A 245 2.66 16.93 -3.33
CA THR A 245 3.99 16.32 -3.44
C THR A 245 5.06 17.38 -3.64
N ARG A 246 4.83 18.33 -4.55
CA ARG A 246 5.76 19.43 -4.81
C ARG A 246 5.98 20.28 -3.56
N MET A 247 4.91 20.68 -2.88
CA MET A 247 4.99 21.46 -1.65
C MET A 247 5.73 20.72 -0.53
N LEU A 248 5.54 19.40 -0.42
CA LEU A 248 6.13 18.62 0.66
C LEU A 248 7.63 18.30 0.43
N PHE A 249 8.01 18.05 -0.82
CA PHE A 249 9.34 17.52 -1.14
C PHE A 249 10.25 18.46 -1.94
N SER A 250 9.68 19.48 -2.61
CA SER A 250 10.42 20.37 -3.51
C SER A 250 10.48 21.82 -3.02
N ASP A 251 9.41 22.31 -2.42
CA ASP A 251 9.33 23.71 -1.98
C ASP A 251 9.69 23.82 -0.48
N PRO A 252 10.87 24.36 -0.11
CA PRO A 252 11.20 24.59 1.28
C PRO A 252 10.22 25.61 1.89
N ILE A 253 9.76 25.34 3.12
CA ILE A 253 8.89 26.25 3.85
C ILE A 253 9.63 27.59 4.00
N SER A 254 9.01 28.67 3.52
CA SER A 254 9.58 30.02 3.64
C SER A 254 9.91 30.31 5.11
N SER A 255 11.09 30.87 5.36
CA SER A 255 11.61 31.20 6.70
C SER A 255 10.72 32.16 7.49
N GLU A 256 9.83 32.87 6.80
CA GLU A 256 8.83 33.76 7.39
C GLU A 256 7.79 33.01 8.25
N PHE A 257 7.48 31.76 7.91
CA PHE A 257 6.55 30.91 8.69
C PHE A 257 7.23 30.14 9.83
N LEU A 258 8.55 30.15 9.88
CA LEU A 258 9.35 29.53 10.95
C LEU A 258 9.68 30.51 12.08
N SER A 259 9.34 31.79 11.91
CA SER A 259 9.52 32.80 12.94
C SER A 259 8.40 32.68 13.98
N PRO A 260 8.70 32.53 15.29
CA PRO A 260 7.67 32.55 16.32
C PRO A 260 6.87 33.86 16.22
N PRO A 261 5.55 33.84 16.44
CA PRO A 261 4.74 35.05 16.37
C PRO A 261 5.35 36.10 17.31
N LYS A 262 5.67 37.28 16.76
CA LYS A 262 6.13 38.42 17.56
C LYS A 262 5.04 38.70 18.58
N LEU A 263 5.30 38.35 19.84
CA LEU A 263 4.48 38.78 20.96
C LEU A 263 4.43 40.32 20.88
N ALA A 264 3.26 40.86 20.57
CA ALA A 264 3.00 42.27 20.73
C ALA A 264 3.13 42.56 22.22
N VAL A 265 4.22 43.21 22.60
CA VAL A 265 4.37 43.79 23.93
C VAL A 265 3.35 44.92 24.01
N LEU A 266 2.27 44.69 24.76
CA LEU A 266 1.40 45.74 25.28
C LEU A 266 2.04 46.32 26.54
#